data_AF-A0A528HZD7-F1
#
_entry.id   AF-A0A528HZD7-F1
#
_cell.length_a   1.000
_cell.length_b   1.000
_cell.length_c   1.000
_cell.angle_alpha   90.00
_cell.angle_beta   90.00
_cell.angle_gamma   90.00
#
_symmetry.space_group_name_H-M   'P 1'
#
loop_
_entity.id
_entity.type
_entity.pdbx_description
1 polymer ?
#
loop_
_entity_poly.entity_id
_entity_poly.type
_entity_poly.pdbx_seq_one_letter_code
_entity_poly.pdbx_strand_id
1 'polypeptide(L)'
;MTHAEMTALCDAARLGRPTGGATIFVTTFPCHNCAKHIIASGLKRVVFIEPYPKSKALEFHEDSAVLDEKNERRVLFEHFVGISPRRYRDIFEKGSRRSADGKVAEWYKGEPMPLLEDKGPSYIYDEESAIYSS
;
A
#
# COMPACT_ATOMS: atom_id res chain seq x y z
N MET A 1 -7.92 14.27 -17.25
CA MET A 1 -8.37 13.52 -16.06
C MET A 1 -7.46 13.92 -14.90
N THR A 2 -8.00 14.40 -13.79
CA THR A 2 -7.23 14.74 -12.58
C THR A 2 -7.02 13.48 -11.75
N HIS A 3 -5.79 13.22 -11.31
CA HIS A 3 -5.50 12.08 -10.44
C HIS A 3 -5.97 12.34 -9.00
N ALA A 4 -6.15 11.27 -8.23
CA ALA A 4 -6.66 11.34 -6.85
C ALA A 4 -5.78 12.20 -5.93
N GLU A 5 -4.45 12.19 -6.12
CA GLU A 5 -3.50 12.96 -5.31
C GLU A 5 -3.66 14.45 -5.53
N MET A 6 -3.86 14.87 -6.79
CA MET A 6 -4.10 16.27 -7.13
C MET A 6 -5.44 16.75 -6.58
N THR A 7 -6.48 15.91 -6.65
CA THR A 7 -7.77 16.22 -6.04
C THR A 7 -7.63 16.40 -4.52
N ALA A 8 -6.87 15.53 -3.84
CA ALA A 8 -6.62 15.64 -2.41
C ALA A 8 -5.86 16.93 -2.02
N LEU A 9 -4.82 17.29 -2.78
CA LEU A 9 -4.07 18.54 -2.57
C LEU A 9 -4.95 19.78 -2.81
N CYS A 10 -5.73 19.78 -3.90
CA CYS A 10 -6.65 20.86 -4.20
C CYS A 10 -7.74 21.02 -3.13
N ASP A 11 -8.25 19.91 -2.59
CA ASP A 11 -9.24 19.95 -1.52
C ASP A 11 -8.64 20.48 -0.21
N ALA A 12 -7.44 20.05 0.15
CA ALA A 12 -6.71 20.59 1.29
C ALA A 12 -6.48 22.11 1.14
N ALA A 13 -6.05 22.57 -0.04
CA ALA A 13 -5.86 23.98 -0.33
C ALA A 13 -7.19 24.76 -0.25
N ARG A 14 -8.26 24.24 -0.84
CA ARG A 14 -9.60 24.85 -0.80
C ARG A 14 -10.14 24.97 0.62
N LEU A 15 -9.86 23.99 1.48
CA LEU A 15 -10.26 23.98 2.88
C LEU A 15 -9.29 24.73 3.80
N GLY A 16 -8.21 25.31 3.27
CA GLY A 16 -7.19 26.02 4.06
C GLY A 16 -6.40 25.11 5.00
N ARG A 17 -6.27 23.81 4.68
CA ARG A 17 -5.56 22.83 5.50
C ARG A 17 -4.09 22.77 5.08
N PRO A 18 -3.14 22.99 6.01
CA PRO A 18 -1.73 22.90 5.68
C PRO A 18 -1.33 21.45 5.36
N THR A 19 -0.62 21.25 4.26
CA THR A 19 -0.08 19.96 3.82
C THR A 19 1.39 19.76 4.18
N GLY A 20 2.06 20.82 4.62
CA GLY A 20 3.47 20.79 5.02
C GLY A 20 3.70 19.80 6.17
N GLY A 21 4.62 18.86 5.97
CA GLY A 21 4.93 17.80 6.93
C GLY A 21 3.93 16.65 6.98
N ALA A 22 2.82 16.71 6.23
CA ALA A 22 1.78 15.69 6.27
C ALA A 22 2.17 14.41 5.50
N THR A 23 1.33 13.39 5.65
CA THR A 23 1.44 12.10 4.95
C THR A 23 0.22 11.90 4.08
N ILE A 24 0.41 11.49 2.83
CA ILE A 24 -0.68 11.12 1.91
C ILE A 24 -0.69 9.60 1.68
N PHE A 25 -1.89 9.02 1.69
CA PHE A 25 -2.12 7.60 1.42
C PHE A 25 -2.83 7.47 0.08
N VAL A 26 -2.28 6.64 -0.80
CA VAL A 26 -2.76 6.44 -2.17
C VAL A 26 -2.88 4.96 -2.46
N THR A 27 -3.81 4.59 -3.35
CA THR A 27 -3.95 3.19 -3.77
C THR A 27 -2.87 2.83 -4.77
N THR A 28 -2.71 3.64 -5.80
CA THR A 28 -1.73 3.50 -6.87
C THR A 28 -0.54 4.43 -6.66
N PHE A 29 0.63 4.04 -7.15
CA PHE A 29 1.81 4.90 -7.14
C PHE A 29 1.57 6.21 -7.96
N PRO A 30 1.96 7.39 -7.44
CA PRO A 30 1.69 8.66 -8.11
C PRO A 30 2.51 8.84 -9.38
N CYS A 31 1.89 9.39 -10.42
CA CYS A 31 2.62 9.72 -11.66
C CYS A 31 3.62 10.86 -11.45
N HIS A 32 4.56 11.04 -12.39
CA HIS A 32 5.60 12.06 -12.34
C HIS A 32 5.08 13.49 -12.07
N ASN A 33 3.96 13.88 -12.70
CA ASN A 33 3.39 15.21 -12.48
C ASN A 33 2.81 15.35 -11.06
N CYS A 34 2.14 14.31 -10.55
CA CYS A 34 1.60 14.32 -9.20
C CYS A 34 2.72 14.32 -8.15
N ALA A 35 3.80 13.56 -8.37
CA ALA A 35 4.96 13.53 -7.50
C ALA A 35 5.61 14.91 -7.34
N LYS A 36 5.76 15.69 -8.42
CA LYS A 36 6.26 17.07 -8.37
C LYS A 36 5.41 17.97 -7.47
N HIS A 37 4.08 17.88 -7.62
CA HIS A 37 3.16 18.67 -6.80
C HIS A 37 3.15 18.22 -5.34
N ILE A 38 3.26 16.91 -5.08
CA ILE A 38 3.42 16.35 -3.73
C ILE A 38 4.67 16.93 -3.06
N ILE A 39 5.82 16.92 -3.74
CA ILE A 39 7.08 17.48 -3.22
C ILE A 39 6.93 18.98 -2.97
N ALA A 40 6.40 19.73 -3.94
CA ALA A 40 6.22 21.17 -3.83
C ALA A 40 5.22 21.58 -2.71
N SER A 41 4.24 20.72 -2.41
CA SER A 41 3.27 20.94 -1.33
C SER A 41 3.85 20.75 0.08
N GLY A 42 5.12 20.32 0.18
CA GLY A 42 5.83 20.11 1.43
C GLY A 42 5.41 18.85 2.18
N LEU A 43 4.76 17.88 1.51
CA LEU A 43 4.45 16.58 2.11
C LEU A 43 5.73 15.86 2.51
N LYS A 44 5.72 15.17 3.65
CA LYS A 44 6.91 14.44 4.14
C LYS A 44 6.91 12.98 3.70
N ARG A 45 5.74 12.39 3.49
CA ARG A 45 5.59 10.96 3.24
C ARG A 45 4.42 10.63 2.32
N VAL A 46 4.64 9.66 1.44
CA VAL A 46 3.67 9.07 0.52
C VAL A 46 3.64 7.57 0.77
N VAL A 47 2.46 7.04 1.07
CA VAL A 47 2.24 5.62 1.31
C VAL A 47 1.34 5.05 0.23
N PHE A 48 1.80 4.04 -0.51
CA PHE A 48 1.06 3.45 -1.64
C PHE A 48 0.80 1.95 -1.46
N ILE A 49 -0.31 1.42 -1.98
CA ILE A 49 -0.71 0.01 -1.77
C ILE A 49 -0.28 -0.90 -2.93
N GLU A 50 -0.46 -0.45 -4.17
CA GLU A 50 -0.21 -1.27 -5.35
C GLU A 50 1.24 -1.06 -5.84
N PRO A 51 2.05 -2.14 -5.91
CA PRO A 51 3.40 -2.06 -6.44
C PRO A 51 3.38 -1.73 -7.94
N TYR A 52 4.37 -0.95 -8.37
CA TYR A 52 4.46 -0.51 -9.76
C TYR A 52 5.47 -1.38 -10.54
N PRO A 53 5.11 -1.90 -11.74
CA PRO A 53 6.07 -2.47 -12.66
C PRO A 53 6.84 -1.33 -13.37
N LYS A 54 8.02 -0.95 -12.85
CA LYS A 54 8.97 0.04 -13.43
C LYS A 54 8.45 1.48 -13.66
N SER A 55 8.29 2.27 -12.59
CA SER A 55 7.96 3.70 -12.69
C SER A 55 9.25 4.50 -12.65
N LYS A 56 9.57 5.21 -13.75
CA LYS A 56 10.71 6.13 -13.83
C LYS A 56 10.57 7.38 -12.93
N ALA A 57 9.49 7.52 -12.16
CA ALA A 57 9.26 8.73 -11.37
C ALA A 57 10.28 8.94 -10.25
N LEU A 58 10.81 7.85 -9.67
CA LEU A 58 11.94 7.92 -8.72
C LEU A 58 13.25 8.25 -9.44
N GLU A 59 13.46 7.67 -10.63
CA GLU A 59 14.63 7.88 -11.50
C GLU A 59 14.78 9.35 -11.94
N PHE A 60 13.68 10.09 -12.06
CA PHE A 60 13.69 11.52 -12.41
C PHE A 60 13.79 12.48 -11.21
N HIS A 61 13.68 11.97 -9.98
CA HIS A 61 13.61 12.79 -8.76
C HIS A 61 14.48 12.24 -7.61
N GLU A 62 15.61 11.61 -7.94
CA GLU A 62 16.59 11.11 -6.95
C GLU A 62 17.02 12.18 -5.93
N ASP A 63 17.02 13.45 -6.35
CA ASP A 63 17.44 14.58 -5.52
C ASP A 63 16.43 14.92 -4.41
N SER A 64 15.16 14.58 -4.60
CA SER A 64 14.02 15.09 -3.82
C SER A 64 13.09 14.01 -3.25
N ALA A 65 13.22 12.77 -3.71
CA ALA A 65 12.45 11.62 -3.27
C ALA A 65 13.39 10.46 -2.89
N VAL A 66 13.05 9.73 -1.84
CA VAL A 66 13.77 8.50 -1.47
C VAL A 66 12.76 7.38 -1.26
N LEU A 67 13.11 6.19 -1.73
CA LEU A 67 12.38 4.96 -1.47
C LEU A 67 12.98 4.31 -0.22
N ASP A 68 12.15 4.03 0.78
CA ASP A 68 12.49 3.24 1.98
C ASP A 68 13.67 3.72 2.86
N GLU A 69 14.31 4.86 2.56
CA GLU A 69 15.28 5.51 3.46
C GLU A 69 14.74 6.84 3.98
N LYS A 70 14.72 6.99 5.31
CA LYS A 70 14.28 8.22 5.96
C LYS A 70 15.31 9.33 5.75
N ASN A 71 14.92 10.37 5.02
CA ASN A 71 15.68 11.60 4.88
C ASN A 71 14.82 12.79 5.32
N GLU A 72 15.36 13.69 6.14
CA GLU A 72 14.60 14.85 6.65
C GLU A 72 14.31 15.92 5.58
N ARG A 73 15.05 15.90 4.46
CA ARG A 73 14.98 16.90 3.38
C ARG A 73 14.21 16.44 2.16
N ARG A 74 13.87 15.15 2.07
CA ARG A 74 13.24 14.54 0.89
C ARG A 74 11.91 13.92 1.27
N VAL A 75 11.02 13.78 0.29
CA VAL A 75 9.75 13.09 0.49
C VAL A 75 9.98 11.58 0.47
N LEU A 76 9.54 10.90 1.52
CA LEU A 76 9.64 9.44 1.64
C LEU A 76 8.49 8.79 0.87
N PHE A 77 8.81 7.95 -0.10
CA PHE A 77 7.85 7.06 -0.74
C PHE A 77 8.04 5.67 -0.12
N GLU A 78 6.98 5.11 0.46
CA GLU A 78 7.02 3.79 1.10
C GLU A 78 5.82 2.95 0.67
N HIS A 79 6.05 1.65 0.49
CA HIS A 79 4.97 0.71 0.26
C HIS A 79 4.19 0.49 1.55
N PHE A 80 2.87 0.41 1.45
CA PHE A 80 2.04 0.00 2.56
C PHE A 80 2.32 -1.47 2.88
N VAL A 81 2.90 -1.73 4.05
CA VAL A 81 3.10 -3.09 4.57
C VAL A 81 2.13 -3.29 5.72
N GLY A 82 1.06 -4.06 5.49
CA GLY A 82 0.05 -4.31 6.50
C GLY A 82 -1.10 -5.17 6.03
N ILE A 83 -1.89 -5.64 6.99
CA ILE A 83 -3.11 -6.42 6.75
C ILE A 83 -4.28 -5.46 6.93
N SER A 84 -5.22 -5.46 5.99
CA SER A 84 -6.42 -4.63 6.12
C SER A 84 -7.17 -5.01 7.41
N PRO A 85 -7.77 -4.04 8.15
CA PRO A 85 -8.48 -4.35 9.39
C PRO A 85 -9.57 -5.41 9.24
N ARG A 86 -10.16 -5.53 8.04
CA ARG A 86 -11.15 -6.58 7.71
C ARG A 86 -10.53 -7.98 7.75
N ARG A 87 -9.34 -8.16 7.17
CA ARG A 87 -8.65 -9.45 7.13
C ARG A 87 -7.88 -9.79 8.40
N TYR A 88 -7.63 -8.81 9.26
CA TYR A 88 -6.93 -9.05 10.53
C TYR A 88 -7.69 -10.07 11.40
N ARG A 89 -9.02 -9.97 11.47
CA ARG A 89 -9.84 -10.96 12.17
C ARG A 89 -9.75 -12.34 11.53
N ASP A 90 -9.90 -12.43 10.21
CA ASP A 90 -9.85 -13.72 9.51
C ASP A 90 -8.52 -14.47 9.72
N ILE A 91 -7.41 -13.73 9.85
CA ILE A 91 -6.05 -14.28 9.98
C ILE A 91 -5.69 -14.57 11.45
N PHE A 92 -6.07 -13.68 12.37
CA PHE A 92 -5.57 -13.72 13.76
C PHE A 92 -6.64 -14.04 14.81
N GLU A 93 -7.93 -14.00 14.47
CA GLU A 93 -9.01 -14.37 15.37
C GLU A 93 -9.15 -15.90 15.42
N LYS A 94 -8.91 -16.47 16.60
CA LYS A 94 -9.01 -17.91 16.83
C LYS A 94 -10.47 -18.28 17.09
N GLY A 95 -11.03 -19.15 16.24
CA GLY A 95 -12.32 -19.79 16.50
C GLY A 95 -12.25 -20.82 17.64
N SER A 96 -13.40 -21.42 17.99
CA SER A 96 -13.43 -22.59 18.87
C SER A 96 -12.91 -23.82 18.14
N ARG A 97 -11.93 -24.53 18.71
CA ARG A 97 -11.46 -25.85 18.23
C ARG A 97 -12.19 -27.02 18.90
N ARG A 98 -13.28 -26.76 19.62
CA ARG A 98 -13.99 -27.81 20.34
C ARG A 98 -14.96 -28.50 19.38
N SER A 99 -14.74 -29.80 19.16
CA SER A 99 -15.67 -30.65 18.42
C SER A 99 -17.01 -30.79 19.17
N ALA A 100 -18.05 -31.21 18.46
CA ALA A 100 -19.36 -31.50 19.04
C ALA A 100 -19.28 -32.51 20.21
N ASP A 101 -18.29 -33.41 20.18
CA ASP A 101 -18.04 -34.41 21.23
C ASP A 101 -17.24 -33.86 22.43
N GLY A 102 -17.03 -32.54 22.49
CA GLY A 102 -16.31 -31.87 23.58
C GLY A 102 -14.78 -32.00 23.55
N LYS A 103 -14.22 -32.79 22.63
CA LYS A 103 -12.77 -32.94 22.39
C LYS A 103 -12.21 -31.74 21.64
N VAL A 104 -10.97 -31.36 21.95
CA VAL A 104 -10.27 -30.28 21.24
C VAL A 104 -9.62 -30.86 19.99
N ALA A 105 -9.98 -30.34 18.81
CA ALA A 105 -9.32 -30.66 17.56
C ALA A 105 -7.91 -30.02 17.53
N GLU A 106 -6.93 -30.78 17.03
CA GLU A 106 -5.57 -30.30 16.88
C GLU A 106 -5.52 -29.13 15.86
N TRP A 107 -6.22 -29.30 14.74
CA TRP A 107 -6.35 -28.32 13.66
C TRP A 107 -7.80 -27.83 13.50
N TYR A 108 -7.97 -26.58 13.08
CA TYR A 108 -9.29 -25.98 12.82
C TYR A 108 -10.06 -26.67 11.69
N LYS A 109 -9.35 -27.20 10.69
CA LYS A 109 -9.92 -27.87 9.50
C LYS A 109 -9.44 -29.32 9.36
N GLY A 110 -9.05 -29.96 10.46
CA GLY A 110 -8.53 -31.34 10.47
C GLY A 110 -7.08 -31.48 9.99
N GLU A 111 -6.67 -30.70 8.99
CA GLU A 111 -5.30 -30.68 8.45
C GLU A 111 -4.57 -29.35 8.74
N PRO A 112 -3.22 -29.36 8.79
CA PRO A 112 -2.42 -28.16 8.91
C PRO A 112 -2.49 -27.33 7.63
N MET A 113 -3.42 -26.37 7.60
CA MET A 113 -3.56 -25.43 6.51
C MET A 113 -3.65 -23.98 7.02
N PRO A 114 -3.14 -22.99 6.27
CA PRO A 114 -3.32 -21.59 6.62
C PRO A 114 -4.81 -21.23 6.69
N LEU A 115 -5.17 -20.37 7.66
CA LEU A 115 -6.52 -19.81 7.81
C LEU A 115 -6.86 -18.78 6.73
N LEU A 116 -5.90 -18.46 5.86
CA LEU A 116 -6.14 -17.63 4.69
C LEU A 116 -6.86 -18.45 3.61
N GLU A 117 -7.95 -17.91 3.07
CA GLU A 117 -8.34 -18.27 1.71
C GLU A 117 -7.20 -17.84 0.79
N ASP A 118 -6.62 -18.78 0.05
CA ASP A 118 -5.73 -18.48 -1.06
C ASP A 118 -6.56 -17.83 -2.18
N LYS A 119 -6.77 -16.53 -2.04
CA LYS A 119 -7.09 -15.64 -3.16
C LYS A 119 -5.74 -15.14 -3.61
N GLY A 120 -5.01 -16.02 -4.32
CA GLY A 120 -3.75 -15.68 -4.95
C GLY A 120 -3.87 -14.28 -5.56
N PRO A 121 -2.90 -13.38 -5.34
CA PRO A 121 -2.98 -12.04 -5.90
C PRO A 121 -3.12 -12.18 -7.40
N SER A 122 -4.18 -11.62 -7.99
CA SER A 122 -4.24 -11.44 -9.45
C SER A 122 -2.94 -10.81 -9.97
N TYR A 123 -2.30 -10.00 -9.13
CA TYR A 123 -1.00 -9.38 -9.34
C TYR A 123 0.17 -10.34 -9.62
N ILE A 124 0.22 -11.56 -9.06
CA ILE A 124 1.29 -12.54 -9.40
C ILE A 124 1.20 -12.93 -10.88
N TYR A 125 -0.02 -13.01 -11.43
CA TYR A 125 -0.26 -13.28 -12.85
C TYR A 125 0.04 -12.04 -13.73
N ASP A 126 -0.14 -10.83 -13.19
CA ASP A 126 0.22 -9.58 -13.87
C ASP A 126 1.75 -9.38 -13.93
N GLU A 127 2.50 -9.87 -12.94
CA GLU A 127 3.98 -9.87 -12.93
C GLU A 127 4.56 -10.73 -14.06
N GLU A 128 4.08 -11.96 -14.27
CA GLU A 128 4.50 -12.80 -15.40
C GLU A 128 4.18 -12.11 -16.73
N SER A 129 2.99 -11.54 -16.87
CA SER A 129 2.56 -10.86 -18.09
C SER A 129 3.42 -9.64 -18.43
N ALA A 130 3.89 -8.90 -17.42
CA ALA A 130 4.78 -7.75 -17.61
C ALA A 130 6.22 -8.14 -17.98
N ILE A 131 6.69 -9.32 -17.54
CA ILE A 131 8.03 -9.85 -17.86
C ILE A 131 8.08 -10.39 -19.29
N TYR A 132 7.03 -11.10 -19.74
CA TYR A 132 6.99 -11.72 -21.07
C TYR A 132 6.59 -10.78 -22.22
N SER A 133 6.20 -9.55 -21.92
CA SER A 133 5.78 -8.57 -22.92
C SER A 133 6.85 -7.51 -23.27
N SER A 134 8.12 -7.78 -22.95
CA SER A 134 9.30 -6.95 -23.31
C SER A 134 10.18 -7.61 -24.37
#